data_AF-A0A0G4GWM3-F1
#
_entry.id   AF-A0A0G4GWM3-F1
#
_cell.length_a   1.000
_cell.length_b   1.000
_cell.length_c   1.000
_cell.angle_alpha   90.00
_cell.angle_beta   90.00
_cell.angle_gamma   90.00
#
_symmetry.space_group_name_H-M   'P 1'
#
loop_
_entity.id
_entity.type
_entity.pdbx_description
1 polymer ?
#
loop_
_entity_poly.entity_id
_entity_poly.type
_entity_poly.pdbx_seq_one_letter_code
_entity_poly.pdbx_strand_id
1 'polypeptide(L)'
;MDGLSRSAMAPDDTLIRKRQSVFSLSTRSSVDYYGLLTKCGGPLLRAMSDRRGLHEFVCLMKCGMDDIACQMRCGDLYEEDVLKEFHICAISEHQVIPQRIDRHAAEGRVRDDQGKSEQVARQLPGASEVDRRIPVVAALEPAALQGEWWVVYGLNPVFDCFPCQHHTASVVKSAPGKTSEAVRSDDGAPHPIMRWKNGAWTAANGVRFDISYRVPVPHGGDKQPFFTRHVEQVFFPHRSSPGVLRSHDPTYLHQSDDWYILSADPERYFIVYYMGCNDAWCGYDGGVVYSRTPEPSQATIDDVREALRCAGLSIVSMCPVDNACSLQSPLADRQ
;
A
#
# COMPACT_ATOMS: atom_id res chain seq x y z
N MET A 1 39.84 -7.61 35.06
CA MET A 1 39.98 -9.01 34.66
C MET A 1 38.66 -9.69 35.01
N ASP A 2 37.63 -9.38 34.22
CA ASP A 2 37.21 -10.14 33.02
C ASP A 2 36.40 -11.37 33.45
N GLY A 3 35.22 -11.67 32.94
CA GLY A 3 34.38 -11.05 31.93
C GLY A 3 33.08 -11.85 31.89
N LEU A 4 31.93 -11.19 32.00
CA LEU A 4 30.63 -11.81 31.76
C LEU A 4 30.32 -11.69 30.27
N SER A 5 30.53 -12.79 29.54
CA SER A 5 30.17 -12.94 28.14
C SER A 5 28.65 -12.80 27.98
N ARG A 6 28.20 -11.71 27.37
CA ARG A 6 26.85 -11.58 26.83
C ARG A 6 26.81 -12.29 25.48
N SER A 7 26.18 -13.46 25.44
CA SER A 7 25.76 -14.08 24.19
C SER A 7 24.59 -13.28 23.62
N ALA A 8 24.87 -12.36 22.69
CA ALA A 8 23.85 -11.74 21.87
C ALA A 8 23.31 -12.81 20.91
N MET A 9 22.07 -13.26 21.12
CA MET A 9 21.33 -13.98 20.08
C MET A 9 21.15 -13.04 18.90
N ALA A 10 21.77 -13.36 17.77
CA ALA A 10 21.51 -12.68 16.51
C ALA A 10 20.03 -12.90 16.13
N PRO A 11 19.29 -11.86 15.70
CA PRO A 11 17.96 -12.05 15.14
C PRO A 11 18.06 -12.91 13.86
N ASP A 12 17.10 -13.81 13.68
CA ASP A 12 17.00 -14.72 12.53
C ASP A 12 16.75 -13.92 11.23
N ASP A 13 17.84 -13.61 10.52
CA ASP A 13 17.95 -12.82 9.28
C ASP A 13 17.19 -13.41 8.05
N THR A 14 16.40 -14.48 8.20
CA THR A 14 15.86 -15.23 7.05
C THR A 14 14.44 -14.88 6.64
N LEU A 15 13.65 -14.16 7.46
CA LEU A 15 12.21 -14.00 7.22
C LEU A 15 11.84 -12.97 6.14
N ILE A 16 12.55 -11.84 6.07
CA ILE A 16 12.24 -10.76 5.09
C ILE A 16 13.08 -10.91 3.81
N ARG A 17 14.33 -11.37 3.92
CA ARG A 17 15.20 -11.67 2.76
C ARG A 17 14.65 -12.79 1.86
N LYS A 18 13.98 -13.80 2.43
CA LYS A 18 13.32 -14.86 1.64
C LYS A 18 12.07 -14.36 0.89
N ARG A 19 11.47 -13.23 1.31
CA ARG A 19 10.31 -12.62 0.61
C ARG A 19 10.74 -11.81 -0.60
N GLN A 20 11.88 -11.11 -0.52
CA GLN A 20 12.41 -10.32 -1.64
C GLN A 20 12.95 -11.17 -2.81
N SER A 21 13.32 -12.43 -2.59
CA SER A 21 13.96 -13.26 -3.62
C SER A 21 13.00 -14.12 -4.47
N VAL A 22 11.70 -13.86 -4.46
CA VAL A 22 10.72 -14.71 -5.17
C VAL A 22 9.74 -13.87 -5.99
N PHE A 23 10.29 -13.12 -6.96
CA PHE A 23 9.49 -12.72 -8.11
C PHE A 23 9.23 -13.97 -8.97
N SER A 24 7.96 -14.19 -9.34
CA SER A 24 7.46 -15.26 -10.20
C SER A 24 7.12 -16.59 -9.51
N LEU A 25 5.89 -16.67 -9.03
CA LEU A 25 5.00 -17.80 -9.32
C LEU A 25 3.59 -17.23 -9.50
N SER A 26 3.34 -16.64 -10.66
CA SER A 26 1.98 -16.28 -11.10
C SER A 26 1.19 -17.57 -11.29
N THR A 27 0.22 -17.85 -10.41
CA THR A 27 -0.84 -18.81 -10.72
C THR A 27 -1.71 -18.15 -11.79
N ARG A 28 -1.39 -18.38 -13.06
CA ARG A 28 -2.18 -17.88 -14.21
C ARG A 28 -3.59 -18.47 -14.16
N SER A 29 -4.51 -17.80 -13.49
CA SER A 29 -5.90 -17.81 -13.91
C SER A 29 -5.98 -16.93 -15.15
N SER A 30 -6.52 -17.45 -16.26
CA SER A 30 -6.71 -16.71 -17.50
C SER A 30 -7.96 -15.83 -17.41
N VAL A 31 -7.96 -14.71 -18.13
CA VAL A 31 -9.15 -13.84 -18.27
C VAL A 31 -10.34 -14.66 -18.83
N ASP A 32 -11.50 -14.56 -18.19
CA ASP A 32 -12.76 -15.10 -18.68
C ASP A 32 -13.36 -14.16 -19.73
N TYR A 33 -12.88 -14.28 -20.97
CA TYR A 33 -13.36 -13.45 -22.07
C TYR A 33 -14.86 -13.61 -22.36
N TYR A 34 -15.42 -14.79 -22.10
CA TYR A 34 -16.86 -15.01 -22.28
C TYR A 34 -17.66 -14.23 -21.23
N GLY A 35 -17.27 -14.34 -19.96
CA GLY A 35 -17.85 -13.53 -18.88
C GLY A 35 -17.65 -12.04 -19.09
N LEU A 36 -16.47 -11.61 -19.54
CA LEU A 36 -16.17 -10.21 -19.84
C LEU A 36 -17.15 -9.63 -20.86
N LEU A 37 -17.41 -10.35 -21.95
CA LEU A 37 -18.32 -9.91 -23.00
C LEU A 37 -19.79 -10.05 -22.61
N THR A 38 -20.16 -11.11 -21.88
CA THR A 38 -21.58 -11.40 -21.59
C THR A 38 -22.11 -10.75 -20.32
N LYS A 39 -21.25 -10.55 -19.31
CA LYS A 39 -21.61 -9.93 -18.02
C LYS A 39 -21.18 -8.47 -17.94
N CYS A 40 -20.00 -8.15 -18.48
CA CYS A 40 -19.42 -6.80 -18.42
C CYS A 40 -19.36 -6.09 -19.78
N GLY A 41 -20.01 -6.62 -20.82
CA GLY A 41 -19.98 -6.04 -22.17
C GLY A 41 -20.58 -4.64 -22.25
N GLY A 42 -21.62 -4.35 -21.46
CA GLY A 42 -22.22 -3.01 -21.39
C GLY A 42 -21.25 -1.95 -20.83
N PRO A 43 -20.73 -2.14 -19.60
CA PRO A 43 -19.68 -1.28 -19.05
C PRO A 43 -18.43 -1.19 -19.94
N LEU A 44 -17.97 -2.31 -20.52
CA LEU A 44 -16.84 -2.33 -21.45
C LEU A 44 -17.11 -1.46 -22.68
N LEU A 45 -18.28 -1.57 -23.31
CA LEU A 45 -18.65 -0.75 -24.45
C LEU A 45 -18.69 0.74 -24.09
N ARG A 46 -19.21 1.10 -22.92
CA ARG A 46 -19.19 2.49 -22.43
C ARG A 46 -17.78 3.01 -22.26
N ALA A 47 -16.91 2.25 -21.60
CA ALA A 47 -15.50 2.60 -21.43
C ALA A 47 -14.78 2.75 -22.78
N MET A 48 -14.99 1.83 -23.73
CA MET A 48 -14.39 1.93 -25.08
C MET A 48 -14.98 3.06 -25.94
N SER A 49 -16.20 3.50 -25.67
CA SER A 49 -16.83 4.63 -26.38
C SER A 49 -16.43 5.99 -25.79
N ASP A 50 -15.94 5.99 -24.55
CA ASP A 50 -15.37 7.17 -23.91
C ASP A 50 -13.94 7.44 -24.41
N ARG A 51 -13.57 8.71 -24.55
CA ARG A 51 -12.27 9.11 -25.10
C ARG A 51 -11.12 8.69 -24.18
N ARG A 52 -11.25 8.91 -22.87
CA ARG A 52 -10.21 8.53 -21.89
C ARG A 52 -10.20 7.03 -21.70
N GLY A 53 -11.37 6.40 -21.65
CA GLY A 53 -11.47 4.95 -21.59
C GLY A 53 -10.78 4.26 -22.78
N LEU A 54 -11.01 4.71 -24.01
CA LEU A 54 -10.29 4.21 -25.18
C LEU A 54 -8.77 4.43 -25.09
N HIS A 55 -8.33 5.59 -24.58
CA HIS A 55 -6.90 5.85 -24.39
C HIS A 55 -6.26 4.92 -23.36
N GLU A 56 -6.96 4.57 -22.28
CA GLU A 56 -6.49 3.57 -21.31
C GLU A 56 -6.26 2.23 -21.99
N PHE A 57 -7.26 1.72 -22.75
CA PHE A 57 -7.10 0.47 -23.49
C PHE A 57 -5.93 0.52 -24.47
N VAL A 58 -5.78 1.61 -25.23
CA VAL A 58 -4.64 1.78 -26.16
C VAL A 58 -3.30 1.83 -25.42
N CYS A 59 -3.26 2.40 -24.22
CA CYS A 59 -2.08 2.39 -23.35
C CYS A 59 -1.76 0.97 -22.88
N LEU A 60 -2.74 0.27 -22.31
CA LEU A 60 -2.61 -1.10 -21.83
C LEU A 60 -2.15 -2.07 -22.92
N MET A 61 -2.63 -1.90 -24.16
CA MET A 61 -2.22 -2.72 -25.31
C MET A 61 -0.74 -2.59 -25.68
N LYS A 62 -0.04 -1.56 -25.19
CA LYS A 62 1.41 -1.38 -25.37
C LYS A 62 2.22 -1.96 -24.22
N CYS A 63 1.59 -2.30 -23.11
CA CYS A 63 2.24 -2.94 -21.97
C CYS A 63 2.43 -4.45 -22.25
N GLY A 64 3.51 -5.02 -21.71
CA GLY A 64 3.62 -6.47 -21.57
C GLY A 64 2.56 -7.00 -20.60
N MET A 65 2.12 -8.24 -20.78
CA MET A 65 1.15 -8.86 -19.85
C MET A 65 1.70 -9.01 -18.42
N ASP A 66 3.02 -9.08 -18.27
CA ASP A 66 3.76 -9.14 -17.02
C ASP A 66 4.32 -7.78 -16.57
N ASP A 67 4.17 -6.73 -17.38
CA ASP A 67 4.61 -5.37 -17.05
C ASP A 67 3.51 -4.63 -16.26
N ILE A 68 3.42 -5.01 -14.99
CA ILE A 68 2.38 -4.50 -14.08
C ILE A 68 2.63 -3.03 -13.74
N ALA A 69 3.89 -2.58 -13.75
CA ALA A 69 4.19 -1.16 -13.61
C ALA A 69 3.59 -0.34 -14.76
N CYS A 70 3.74 -0.80 -16.01
CA CYS A 70 3.10 -0.16 -17.15
C CYS A 70 1.58 -0.17 -17.04
N GLN A 71 0.98 -1.32 -16.70
CA GLN A 71 -0.47 -1.47 -16.59
C GLN A 71 -1.08 -0.54 -15.54
N MET A 72 -0.50 -0.52 -14.33
CA MET A 72 -0.96 0.36 -13.24
C MET A 72 -0.86 1.83 -13.64
N ARG A 73 0.26 2.24 -14.25
CA ARG A 73 0.45 3.63 -14.69
C ARG A 73 -0.51 4.04 -15.80
N CYS A 74 -0.93 3.11 -16.68
CA CYS A 74 -1.96 3.38 -17.68
C CYS A 74 -3.32 3.62 -17.02
N GLY A 75 -3.72 2.76 -16.07
CA GLY A 75 -4.93 2.97 -15.28
C GLY A 75 -4.89 4.30 -14.52
N ASP A 76 -3.71 4.64 -13.98
CA ASP A 76 -3.54 5.89 -13.28
C ASP A 76 -3.65 7.14 -14.17
N LEU A 77 -3.13 7.06 -15.40
CA LEU A 77 -3.10 8.20 -16.30
C LEU A 77 -4.50 8.58 -16.82
N TYR A 78 -5.40 7.60 -16.92
CA TYR A 78 -6.69 7.77 -17.60
C TYR A 78 -7.91 7.54 -16.69
N GLU A 79 -7.71 7.47 -15.37
CA GLU A 79 -8.78 7.22 -14.39
C GLU A 79 -10.01 8.12 -14.61
N GLU A 80 -11.17 7.49 -14.78
CA GLU A 80 -12.48 8.13 -15.00
C GLU A 80 -13.61 7.28 -14.42
N ASP A 81 -14.75 7.90 -14.10
CA ASP A 81 -15.90 7.19 -13.51
C ASP A 81 -16.47 6.09 -14.43
N VAL A 82 -16.46 6.32 -15.75
CA VAL A 82 -16.91 5.31 -16.73
C VAL A 82 -15.99 4.08 -16.74
N LEU A 83 -14.70 4.27 -16.50
CA LEU A 83 -13.73 3.18 -16.36
C LEU A 83 -13.90 2.45 -15.02
N LYS A 84 -14.21 3.19 -13.95
CA LYS A 84 -14.53 2.61 -12.64
C LYS A 84 -15.70 1.62 -12.71
N GLU A 85 -16.77 1.94 -13.44
CA GLU A 85 -17.89 1.00 -13.65
C GLU A 85 -17.43 -0.32 -14.29
N PHE A 86 -16.59 -0.23 -15.32
CA PHE A 86 -16.04 -1.41 -15.98
C PHE A 86 -15.14 -2.21 -15.04
N HIS A 87 -14.24 -1.55 -14.29
CA HIS A 87 -13.37 -2.20 -13.32
C HIS A 87 -14.15 -2.90 -12.21
N ILE A 88 -15.17 -2.25 -11.64
CA ILE A 88 -16.03 -2.86 -10.62
C ILE A 88 -16.69 -4.13 -11.16
N CYS A 89 -17.29 -4.07 -12.36
CA CYS A 89 -17.90 -5.24 -12.97
C CYS A 89 -16.87 -6.37 -13.19
N ALA A 90 -15.74 -6.04 -13.81
CA ALA A 90 -14.79 -7.03 -14.32
C ALA A 90 -13.92 -7.66 -13.22
N ILE A 91 -13.54 -6.87 -12.22
CA ILE A 91 -12.58 -7.24 -11.18
C ILE A 91 -13.31 -7.61 -9.88
N SER A 92 -14.32 -6.83 -9.47
CA SER A 92 -14.97 -6.99 -8.16
C SER A 92 -16.21 -7.87 -8.18
N GLU A 93 -17.16 -7.59 -9.09
CA GLU A 93 -18.49 -8.24 -9.08
C GLU A 93 -18.50 -9.61 -9.74
N HIS A 94 -17.86 -9.72 -10.92
CA HIS A 94 -17.85 -10.96 -11.69
C HIS A 94 -16.48 -11.63 -11.78
N GLN A 95 -15.42 -10.95 -11.35
CA GLN A 95 -14.04 -11.47 -11.28
C GLN A 95 -13.61 -12.18 -12.58
N VAL A 96 -14.05 -11.65 -13.72
CA VAL A 96 -13.71 -12.15 -15.07
C VAL A 96 -12.27 -11.78 -15.44
N ILE A 97 -11.73 -10.76 -14.79
CA ILE A 97 -10.29 -10.53 -14.68
C ILE A 97 -9.88 -11.10 -13.31
N PRO A 98 -9.04 -12.14 -13.27
CA PRO A 98 -8.70 -12.80 -12.02
C PRO A 98 -7.76 -11.95 -11.17
N GLN A 99 -8.00 -11.98 -9.86
CA GLN A 99 -7.11 -11.35 -8.88
C GLN A 99 -5.72 -11.97 -8.94
N ARG A 100 -4.70 -11.12 -9.01
CA ARG A 100 -3.31 -11.53 -8.81
C ARG A 100 -3.09 -11.80 -7.32
N ILE A 101 -2.52 -12.95 -6.97
CA ILE A 101 -2.23 -13.27 -5.57
C ILE A 101 -0.74 -13.62 -5.47
N ASP A 102 0.02 -12.80 -4.75
CA ASP A 102 1.42 -13.07 -4.51
C ASP A 102 1.60 -14.21 -3.49
N ARG A 103 2.71 -14.93 -3.60
CA ARG A 103 2.92 -16.22 -2.93
C ARG A 103 2.70 -16.17 -1.42
N HIS A 104 3.16 -15.12 -0.75
CA HIS A 104 3.02 -14.99 0.70
C HIS A 104 1.58 -14.73 1.14
N ALA A 105 0.73 -14.16 0.26
CA ALA A 105 -0.71 -14.10 0.48
C ALA A 105 -1.39 -15.45 0.18
N ALA A 106 -0.84 -16.25 -0.74
CA ALA A 106 -1.35 -17.60 -1.05
C ALA A 106 -1.05 -18.65 0.03
N GLU A 107 0.03 -18.49 0.80
CA GLU A 107 0.44 -19.40 1.88
C GLU A 107 -0.55 -19.45 3.06
N GLY A 108 -1.53 -18.54 3.10
CA GLY A 108 -2.63 -18.52 4.06
C GLY A 108 -3.90 -19.30 3.67
N ARG A 109 -3.95 -19.93 2.49
CA ARG A 109 -5.18 -20.60 2.01
C ARG A 109 -5.38 -21.96 2.70
N VAL A 110 -6.41 -22.07 3.53
CA VAL A 110 -7.02 -23.37 3.84
C VAL A 110 -7.75 -23.83 2.56
N ARG A 111 -7.37 -24.99 2.02
CA ARG A 111 -8.16 -25.66 0.98
C ARG A 111 -9.32 -26.37 1.65
N ASP A 112 -10.53 -26.25 1.13
CA ASP A 112 -11.59 -27.17 1.52
C ASP A 112 -11.25 -28.60 1.08
N ASP A 113 -11.88 -29.59 1.70
CA ASP A 113 -11.69 -31.02 1.39
C ASP A 113 -12.11 -31.40 -0.06
N GLN A 114 -12.68 -30.46 -0.80
CA GLN A 114 -13.16 -30.62 -2.18
C GLN A 114 -12.25 -29.95 -3.22
N GLY A 115 -11.14 -29.34 -2.79
CA GLY A 115 -10.17 -28.69 -3.67
C GLY A 115 -10.69 -27.41 -4.34
N LYS A 116 -11.79 -26.83 -3.86
CA LYS A 116 -12.26 -25.53 -4.34
C LYS A 116 -11.55 -24.43 -3.55
N SER A 117 -11.02 -23.47 -4.29
CA SER A 117 -10.60 -22.18 -3.74
C SER A 117 -11.87 -21.45 -3.31
N GLU A 118 -12.29 -21.63 -2.06
CA GLU A 118 -13.34 -20.81 -1.45
C GLU A 118 -12.91 -19.32 -1.55
N GLN A 119 -13.88 -18.40 -1.63
CA GLN A 119 -13.74 -16.96 -1.87
C GLN A 119 -12.98 -16.17 -0.76
N VAL A 120 -11.95 -16.77 -0.16
CA VAL A 120 -11.20 -16.27 1.01
C VAL A 120 -9.97 -15.47 0.60
N ALA A 121 -10.04 -14.72 -0.51
CA ALA A 121 -8.94 -13.85 -0.96
C ALA A 121 -9.19 -12.35 -0.66
N ARG A 122 -10.18 -12.05 0.20
CA ARG A 122 -10.52 -10.69 0.65
C ARG A 122 -9.85 -10.28 1.97
N GLN A 123 -9.14 -11.20 2.60
CA GLN A 123 -8.39 -10.93 3.83
C GLN A 123 -7.00 -11.54 3.67
N LEU A 124 -5.96 -10.74 3.91
CA LEU A 124 -4.64 -11.26 4.21
C LEU A 124 -4.79 -12.35 5.29
N PRO A 125 -4.04 -13.47 5.24
CA PRO A 125 -4.08 -14.49 6.29
C PRO A 125 -4.07 -13.80 7.65
N GLY A 126 -5.03 -14.18 8.52
CA GLY A 126 -5.37 -13.44 9.74
C GLY A 126 -4.16 -12.71 10.32
N ALA A 127 -4.19 -11.38 10.20
CA ALA A 127 -3.08 -10.47 10.44
C ALA A 127 -2.25 -10.84 11.69
N SER A 128 -2.89 -11.41 12.71
CA SER A 128 -2.28 -12.09 13.88
C SER A 128 -0.98 -12.89 13.65
N GLU A 129 -0.83 -13.74 12.62
CA GLU A 129 0.42 -14.53 12.46
C GLU A 129 1.54 -13.79 11.72
N VAL A 130 1.19 -12.97 10.73
CA VAL A 130 2.15 -12.16 9.97
C VAL A 130 2.61 -10.96 10.80
N ASP A 131 1.68 -10.32 11.52
CA ASP A 131 1.93 -9.19 12.44
C ASP A 131 2.92 -9.56 13.55
N ARG A 132 2.94 -10.81 14.01
CA ARG A 132 3.83 -11.26 15.09
C ARG A 132 5.30 -11.34 14.71
N ARG A 133 5.64 -11.30 13.40
CA ARG A 133 7.01 -11.51 12.91
C ARG A 133 7.69 -10.25 12.40
N ILE A 134 6.94 -9.20 12.12
CA ILE A 134 7.48 -7.93 11.65
C ILE A 134 7.80 -7.05 12.87
N PRO A 135 9.06 -6.62 13.07
CA PRO A 135 9.38 -5.76 14.20
C PRO A 135 8.75 -4.38 14.00
N VAL A 136 7.99 -3.92 14.98
CA VAL A 136 7.35 -2.60 14.98
C VAL A 136 7.64 -1.84 16.27
N VAL A 137 7.54 -0.52 16.22
CA VAL A 137 7.63 0.33 17.41
C VAL A 137 6.56 -0.06 18.44
N ALA A 138 6.96 -0.14 19.70
CA ALA A 138 6.06 -0.58 20.78
C ALA A 138 4.90 0.40 21.03
N ALA A 139 5.13 1.70 20.79
CA ALA A 139 4.14 2.74 20.93
C ALA A 139 4.36 3.84 19.90
N LEU A 140 3.31 4.17 19.16
CA LEU A 140 3.23 5.35 18.31
C LEU A 140 1.81 5.88 18.38
N GLU A 141 1.70 7.14 18.80
CA GLU A 141 0.42 7.83 18.77
C GLU A 141 0.27 8.50 17.39
N PRO A 142 -0.89 8.40 16.72
CA PRO A 142 -1.09 8.99 15.39
C PRO A 142 -0.75 10.49 15.30
N ALA A 143 -0.92 11.23 16.41
CA ALA A 143 -0.54 12.64 16.49
C ALA A 143 0.96 12.89 16.30
N ALA A 144 1.82 11.93 16.60
CA ALA A 144 3.26 12.05 16.36
C ALA A 144 3.58 12.13 14.86
N LEU A 145 2.73 11.53 14.01
CA LEU A 145 2.90 11.54 12.57
C LEU A 145 2.38 12.82 11.91
N GLN A 146 1.79 13.76 12.66
CA GLN A 146 1.22 14.98 12.07
C GLN A 146 2.29 15.85 11.38
N GLY A 147 1.88 16.54 10.31
CA GLY A 147 2.67 17.55 9.59
C GLY A 147 3.18 17.06 8.24
N GLU A 148 4.17 17.79 7.71
CA GLU A 148 4.76 17.53 6.40
C GLU A 148 5.78 16.39 6.46
N TRP A 149 5.81 15.59 5.40
CA TRP A 149 6.73 14.47 5.22
C TRP A 149 7.14 14.30 3.76
N TRP A 150 8.39 13.87 3.56
CA TRP A 150 8.91 13.45 2.26
C TRP A 150 9.25 11.97 2.29
N VAL A 151 8.84 11.24 1.25
CA VAL A 151 9.40 9.90 1.02
C VAL A 151 10.78 10.10 0.41
N VAL A 152 11.80 9.53 1.05
CA VAL A 152 13.22 9.69 0.66
C VAL A 152 13.84 8.39 0.17
N TYR A 153 13.25 7.25 0.53
CA TYR A 153 13.57 5.94 -0.04
C TYR A 153 12.30 5.10 -0.22
N GLY A 154 12.25 4.31 -1.29
CA GLY A 154 11.17 3.38 -1.60
C GLY A 154 11.66 1.95 -1.83
N LEU A 155 10.88 0.95 -1.42
CA LEU A 155 11.26 -0.46 -1.54
C LEU A 155 10.68 -1.09 -2.81
N ASN A 156 9.42 -0.83 -3.10
CA ASN A 156 8.75 -1.39 -4.25
C ASN A 156 8.90 -0.47 -5.47
N PRO A 157 9.58 -0.88 -6.55
CA PRO A 157 9.78 -0.04 -7.74
C PRO A 157 8.50 0.29 -8.50
N VAL A 158 7.41 -0.45 -8.26
CA VAL A 158 6.11 -0.19 -8.86
C VAL A 158 5.38 0.95 -8.15
N PHE A 159 5.55 1.08 -6.82
CA PHE A 159 4.70 1.94 -5.98
C PHE A 159 5.46 3.04 -5.22
N ASP A 160 6.73 2.81 -4.89
CA ASP A 160 7.47 3.63 -3.92
C ASP A 160 8.58 4.48 -4.55
N CYS A 161 8.96 4.19 -5.81
CA CYS A 161 10.16 4.74 -6.46
C CYS A 161 9.86 5.91 -7.40
N PHE A 162 8.99 6.81 -6.97
CA PHE A 162 8.59 7.98 -7.74
C PHE A 162 9.32 9.23 -7.25
N PRO A 163 9.68 10.17 -8.14
CA PRO A 163 10.20 11.46 -7.69
C PRO A 163 9.07 12.32 -7.07
N CYS A 164 9.47 13.35 -6.31
CA CYS A 164 8.59 14.39 -5.80
C CYS A 164 7.44 13.86 -4.90
N GLN A 165 7.78 13.08 -3.89
CA GLN A 165 6.80 12.49 -2.98
C GLN A 165 6.71 13.31 -1.69
N HIS A 166 5.68 14.14 -1.60
CA HIS A 166 5.42 15.02 -0.47
C HIS A 166 4.02 14.79 0.08
N HIS A 167 3.94 14.37 1.34
CA HIS A 167 2.69 13.96 1.97
C HIS A 167 2.44 14.83 3.21
N THR A 168 1.18 15.17 3.44
CA THR A 168 0.77 15.90 4.65
C THR A 168 -0.07 14.99 5.52
N ALA A 169 0.20 14.99 6.82
CA ALA A 169 -0.49 14.13 7.78
C ALA A 169 -1.28 14.95 8.79
N SER A 170 -2.54 14.57 9.03
CA SER A 170 -3.44 15.23 9.97
C SER A 170 -4.14 14.23 10.89
N VAL A 171 -4.39 14.63 12.15
CA VAL A 171 -5.06 13.76 13.12
C VAL A 171 -6.55 13.68 12.83
N VAL A 172 -7.07 12.45 12.75
CA VAL A 172 -8.51 12.18 12.63
C VAL A 172 -9.03 11.75 14.00
N LYS A 173 -10.03 12.48 14.53
CA LYS A 173 -10.67 12.10 15.79
C LYS A 173 -11.64 10.97 15.56
N SER A 174 -11.48 9.87 16.29
CA SER A 174 -12.47 8.80 16.32
C SER A 174 -13.70 9.25 17.09
N ALA A 175 -14.86 9.28 16.42
CA ALA A 175 -16.14 9.68 17.03
C ALA A 175 -17.02 8.45 17.29
N PRO A 176 -17.58 8.27 18.51
CA PRO A 176 -18.57 7.24 18.78
C PRO A 176 -19.80 7.40 17.87
N GLY A 177 -20.16 6.34 17.13
CA GLY A 177 -21.38 6.32 16.30
C GLY A 177 -21.31 7.07 14.97
N LYS A 178 -20.14 7.55 14.55
CA LYS A 178 -19.92 8.23 13.25
C LYS A 178 -18.85 7.58 12.36
N THR A 179 -18.34 6.39 12.70
CA THR A 179 -17.40 5.68 11.84
C THR A 179 -18.14 5.04 10.68
N SER A 180 -18.52 5.84 9.67
CA SER A 180 -18.92 5.36 8.35
C SER A 180 -17.73 5.02 7.45
N GLU A 181 -16.49 5.13 7.94
CA GLU A 181 -15.29 4.81 7.19
C GLU A 181 -14.54 3.67 7.89
N ALA A 182 -15.09 2.47 7.68
CA ALA A 182 -14.38 1.22 7.51
C ALA A 182 -13.17 0.87 8.42
N VAL A 183 -13.38 0.89 9.73
CA VAL A 183 -12.70 -0.09 10.60
C VAL A 183 -13.74 -1.09 11.05
N ARG A 184 -13.86 -2.21 10.33
CA ARG A 184 -14.50 -3.39 10.90
C ARG A 184 -13.50 -4.03 11.85
N SER A 185 -13.86 -4.21 13.12
CA SER A 185 -13.14 -5.15 13.99
C SER A 185 -13.20 -6.55 13.37
N ASP A 186 -12.37 -7.48 13.85
CA ASP A 186 -12.34 -8.88 13.36
C ASP A 186 -13.72 -9.58 13.45
N ASP A 187 -14.70 -9.01 14.17
CA ASP A 187 -16.09 -9.46 14.30
C ASP A 187 -17.11 -8.74 13.38
N GLY A 188 -16.65 -7.83 12.51
CA GLY A 188 -17.48 -7.17 11.50
C GLY A 188 -18.34 -6.00 11.98
N ALA A 189 -18.27 -5.61 13.26
CA ALA A 189 -19.07 -4.51 13.81
C ALA A 189 -18.36 -3.14 13.75
N PRO A 190 -19.08 -2.02 13.51
CA PRO A 190 -18.50 -0.68 13.55
C PRO A 190 -18.29 -0.26 15.00
N HIS A 191 -17.06 -0.40 15.49
CA HIS A 191 -16.65 0.08 16.80
C HIS A 191 -15.45 1.01 16.68
N PRO A 192 -15.40 2.13 17.43
CA PRO A 192 -14.16 2.90 17.53
C PRO A 192 -13.07 1.97 18.09
N ILE A 193 -11.87 2.02 17.53
CA ILE A 193 -10.74 1.27 18.11
C ILE A 193 -10.51 1.82 19.52
N MET A 194 -10.79 1.02 20.55
CA MET A 194 -10.60 1.44 21.93
C MET A 194 -9.20 1.05 22.42
N ARG A 195 -8.55 1.96 23.14
CA ARG A 195 -7.27 1.74 23.84
C ARG A 195 -7.41 1.95 25.34
N TRP A 196 -6.67 1.18 26.11
CA TRP A 196 -6.58 1.38 27.56
C TRP A 196 -5.55 2.47 27.87
N LYS A 197 -6.00 3.56 28.48
CA LYS A 197 -5.15 4.69 28.88
C LYS A 197 -5.64 5.24 30.22
N ASN A 198 -4.72 5.41 31.18
CA ASN A 198 -5.01 6.00 32.50
C ASN A 198 -6.19 5.36 33.25
N GLY A 199 -6.33 4.02 33.17
CA GLY A 199 -7.39 3.30 33.89
C GLY A 199 -8.76 3.33 33.20
N ALA A 200 -8.86 3.81 31.96
CA ALA A 200 -10.09 3.85 31.18
C ALA A 200 -9.87 3.43 29.73
N TRP A 201 -10.92 2.94 29.08
CA TRP A 201 -10.95 2.74 27.63
C TRP A 201 -11.29 4.06 26.93
N THR A 202 -10.44 4.50 26.00
CA THR A 202 -10.63 5.69 25.17
C THR A 202 -10.57 5.35 23.68
N ALA A 203 -11.36 6.01 22.84
CA ALA A 203 -11.25 5.88 21.39
C ALA A 203 -9.86 6.33 20.92
N ALA A 204 -9.19 5.51 20.13
CA ALA A 204 -7.92 5.82 19.51
C ALA A 204 -8.17 6.70 18.29
N ASN A 205 -7.51 7.85 18.21
CA ASN A 205 -7.52 8.68 17.00
C ASN A 205 -6.88 7.92 15.82
N GLY A 206 -7.15 8.37 14.60
CA GLY A 206 -6.44 7.97 13.40
C GLY A 206 -5.52 9.08 12.88
N VAL A 207 -4.88 8.82 11.76
CA VAL A 207 -4.11 9.79 10.98
C VAL A 207 -4.55 9.70 9.51
N ARG A 208 -4.86 10.84 8.91
CA ARG A 208 -5.06 10.98 7.47
C ARG A 208 -3.75 11.41 6.84
N PHE A 209 -3.34 10.73 5.78
CA PHE A 209 -2.28 11.15 4.90
C PHE A 209 -2.89 11.64 3.59
N ASP A 210 -2.60 12.89 3.24
CA ASP A 210 -2.85 13.44 1.91
C ASP A 210 -1.55 13.24 1.11
N ILE A 211 -1.57 12.25 0.23
CA ILE A 211 -0.39 11.73 -0.47
C ILE A 211 -0.35 12.34 -1.86
N SER A 212 0.76 13.01 -2.18
CA SER A 212 1.03 13.58 -3.49
C SER A 212 2.32 13.01 -4.07
N TYR A 213 2.25 12.44 -5.27
CA TYR A 213 3.39 11.84 -5.96
C TYR A 213 3.33 12.03 -7.48
N ARG A 214 4.49 11.98 -8.15
CA ARG A 214 4.58 12.13 -9.61
C ARG A 214 4.86 10.79 -10.28
N VAL A 215 3.89 10.33 -11.06
CA VAL A 215 3.93 9.05 -11.77
C VAL A 215 4.49 9.26 -13.17
N PRO A 216 5.49 8.48 -13.62
CA PRO A 216 5.98 8.53 -14.99
C PRO A 216 4.90 8.15 -16.01
N VAL A 217 4.79 8.89 -17.10
CA VAL A 217 3.85 8.58 -18.20
C VAL A 217 4.31 7.30 -18.92
N PRO A 218 3.46 6.26 -19.04
CA PRO A 218 3.78 5.07 -19.83
C PRO A 218 4.09 5.44 -21.28
N HIS A 219 5.22 4.95 -21.79
CA HIS A 219 5.66 5.20 -23.18
C HIS A 219 5.75 6.70 -23.56
N GLY A 220 5.86 7.59 -22.58
CA GLY A 220 5.91 9.04 -22.80
C GLY A 220 7.21 9.48 -23.46
N GLY A 221 7.11 10.22 -24.56
CA GLY A 221 8.24 10.98 -25.11
C GLY A 221 8.52 12.27 -24.33
N ASP A 222 9.54 13.02 -24.75
CA ASP A 222 10.19 14.14 -24.03
C ASP A 222 9.30 15.32 -23.57
N LYS A 223 8.00 15.34 -23.90
CA LYS A 223 7.13 16.51 -23.69
C LYS A 223 6.49 16.58 -22.30
N GLN A 224 6.15 15.45 -21.69
CA GLN A 224 5.61 15.37 -20.32
C GLN A 224 6.02 14.02 -19.72
N PRO A 225 7.11 13.96 -18.94
CA PRO A 225 7.62 12.70 -18.42
C PRO A 225 6.78 12.16 -17.25
N PHE A 226 5.93 12.98 -16.62
CA PHE A 226 5.14 12.61 -15.45
C PHE A 226 3.77 13.30 -15.39
N PHE A 227 2.88 12.74 -14.57
CA PHE A 227 1.64 13.36 -14.10
C PHE A 227 1.57 13.28 -12.56
N THR A 228 0.82 14.17 -11.91
CA THR A 228 0.69 14.19 -10.45
C THR A 228 -0.56 13.44 -10.03
N ARG A 229 -0.45 12.62 -8.98
CA ARG A 229 -1.56 11.97 -8.31
C ARG A 229 -1.72 12.49 -6.89
N HIS A 230 -2.97 12.51 -6.46
CA HIS A 230 -3.37 12.85 -5.09
C HIS A 230 -4.28 11.74 -4.59
N VAL A 231 -3.95 11.17 -3.44
CA VAL A 231 -4.79 10.18 -2.76
C VAL A 231 -4.85 10.50 -1.28
N GLU A 232 -6.03 10.42 -0.69
CA GLU A 232 -6.21 10.51 0.74
C GLU A 232 -6.31 9.09 1.31
N GLN A 233 -5.54 8.79 2.35
CA GLN A 233 -5.64 7.53 3.07
C GLN A 233 -5.74 7.77 4.57
N VAL A 234 -6.71 7.13 5.22
CA VAL A 234 -6.91 7.25 6.66
C VAL A 234 -6.52 5.95 7.33
N PHE A 235 -5.60 6.05 8.29
CA PHE A 235 -5.09 4.93 9.04
C PHE A 235 -5.51 5.02 10.51
N PHE A 236 -5.95 3.89 11.06
CA PHE A 236 -6.23 3.74 12.48
C PHE A 236 -5.29 2.71 13.09
N PRO A 237 -4.82 2.93 14.32
CA PRO A 237 -3.80 2.07 14.88
C PRO A 237 -4.41 0.78 15.43
N HIS A 238 -3.73 -0.35 15.26
CA HIS A 238 -4.20 -1.64 15.74
C HIS A 238 -4.38 -1.64 17.27
N ARG A 239 -5.35 -2.42 17.75
CA ARG A 239 -5.78 -2.44 19.15
C ARG A 239 -4.67 -2.87 20.10
N SER A 240 -3.95 -3.92 19.73
CA SER A 240 -2.94 -4.57 20.59
C SER A 240 -1.50 -4.34 20.13
N SER A 241 -1.29 -3.73 18.96
CA SER A 241 0.04 -3.44 18.43
C SER A 241 0.08 -2.01 17.89
N PRO A 242 0.41 -1.01 18.73
CA PRO A 242 0.34 0.38 18.30
C PRO A 242 1.23 0.81 17.15
N GLY A 243 2.31 0.06 16.88
CA GLY A 243 3.15 0.26 15.70
C GLY A 243 2.56 -0.29 14.40
N VAL A 244 1.36 -0.89 14.43
CA VAL A 244 0.62 -1.30 13.23
C VAL A 244 -0.53 -0.32 13.02
N LEU A 245 -0.64 0.24 11.81
CA LEU A 245 -1.74 1.11 11.39
C LEU A 245 -2.48 0.45 10.22
N ARG A 246 -3.80 0.53 10.18
CA ARG A 246 -4.63 -0.12 9.16
C ARG A 246 -5.50 0.90 8.45
N SER A 247 -5.55 0.82 7.12
CA SER A 247 -6.46 1.56 6.26
C SER A 247 -7.21 0.58 5.38
N HIS A 248 -8.47 0.31 5.70
CA HIS A 248 -9.30 -0.62 4.94
C HIS A 248 -10.44 0.19 4.33
N ASP A 249 -10.48 0.31 3.01
CA ASP A 249 -11.51 1.03 2.27
C ASP A 249 -12.36 0.05 1.42
N PRO A 250 -13.63 -0.17 1.78
CA PRO A 250 -14.51 -1.11 1.09
C PRO A 250 -15.21 -0.49 -0.13
N THR A 251 -14.98 0.79 -0.46
CA THR A 251 -15.81 1.51 -1.45
C THR A 251 -15.43 1.20 -2.90
N TYR A 252 -14.15 1.30 -3.25
CA TYR A 252 -13.63 1.02 -4.59
C TYR A 252 -12.54 -0.06 -4.54
N LEU A 253 -12.74 -1.16 -5.27
CA LEU A 253 -11.85 -2.34 -5.33
C LEU A 253 -11.50 -3.00 -3.98
N HIS A 254 -12.19 -2.64 -2.89
CA HIS A 254 -11.99 -3.19 -1.54
C HIS A 254 -10.53 -3.18 -1.08
N GLN A 255 -9.88 -2.03 -1.12
CA GLN A 255 -8.49 -1.86 -0.73
C GLN A 255 -8.29 -2.06 0.77
N SER A 256 -7.18 -2.71 1.12
CA SER A 256 -6.70 -2.91 2.48
C SER A 256 -5.20 -2.70 2.48
N ASP A 257 -4.73 -1.70 3.22
CA ASP A 257 -3.31 -1.41 3.44
C ASP A 257 -3.00 -1.41 4.94
N ASP A 258 -2.12 -2.33 5.34
CA ASP A 258 -1.59 -2.43 6.70
C ASP A 258 -0.15 -1.89 6.72
N TRP A 259 0.08 -0.86 7.53
CA TRP A 259 1.37 -0.22 7.75
C TRP A 259 2.01 -0.71 9.04
N TYR A 260 3.23 -1.22 8.93
CA TYR A 260 4.10 -1.63 10.03
C TYR A 260 5.18 -0.57 10.22
N ILE A 261 5.09 0.19 11.32
CA ILE A 261 6.06 1.23 11.63
C ILE A 261 7.28 0.59 12.28
N LEU A 262 8.34 0.38 11.49
CA LEU A 262 9.55 -0.33 11.90
C LEU A 262 10.39 0.49 12.89
N SER A 263 10.48 1.79 12.66
CA SER A 263 11.15 2.76 13.53
C SER A 263 10.55 4.14 13.33
N ALA A 264 10.56 4.97 14.37
CA ALA A 264 10.09 6.34 14.31
C ALA A 264 10.90 7.23 15.26
N ASP A 265 11.42 8.32 14.71
CA ASP A 265 11.79 9.54 15.43
C ASP A 265 10.96 10.67 14.80
N PRO A 266 9.78 10.99 15.34
CA PRO A 266 8.82 11.88 14.68
C PRO A 266 9.31 13.29 14.33
N GLU A 267 10.42 13.73 14.92
CA GLU A 267 11.08 15.01 14.59
C GLU A 267 12.04 14.91 13.40
N ARG A 268 12.35 13.69 12.95
CA ARG A 268 13.33 13.43 11.88
C ARG A 268 12.84 12.48 10.80
N TYR A 269 12.33 11.31 11.17
CA TYR A 269 11.98 10.24 10.24
C TYR A 269 10.99 9.22 10.82
N PHE A 270 10.35 8.45 9.94
CA PHE A 270 9.78 7.15 10.31
C PHE A 270 9.86 6.19 9.12
N ILE A 271 9.80 4.89 9.41
CA ILE A 271 9.94 3.84 8.41
C ILE A 271 8.67 3.00 8.40
N VAL A 272 8.07 2.88 7.23
CA VAL A 272 6.91 2.03 6.99
C VAL A 272 7.36 0.84 6.17
N TYR A 273 6.99 -0.36 6.61
CA TYR A 273 6.79 -1.48 5.70
C TYR A 273 5.28 -1.67 5.57
N TYR A 274 4.77 -1.87 4.36
CA TYR A 274 3.34 -2.06 4.15
C TYR A 274 3.07 -3.37 3.44
N MET A 275 1.90 -3.91 3.72
CA MET A 275 1.31 -5.02 2.99
C MET A 275 -0.12 -4.64 2.65
N GLY A 276 -0.57 -4.99 1.44
CA GLY A 276 -1.93 -4.71 1.06
C GLY A 276 -2.56 -5.71 0.11
N CYS A 277 -3.85 -5.48 -0.09
CA CYS A 277 -4.73 -6.33 -0.86
C CYS A 277 -5.90 -5.53 -1.39
N ASN A 278 -6.30 -5.80 -2.62
CA ASN A 278 -7.56 -5.33 -3.20
C ASN A 278 -8.09 -6.41 -4.17
N ASP A 279 -9.24 -6.19 -4.79
CA ASP A 279 -9.85 -7.19 -5.69
C ASP A 279 -9.00 -7.51 -6.93
N ALA A 280 -8.08 -6.63 -7.32
CA ALA A 280 -7.19 -6.83 -8.47
C ALA A 280 -5.88 -7.54 -8.09
N TRP A 281 -5.32 -7.26 -6.91
CA TRP A 281 -4.04 -7.78 -6.43
C TRP A 281 -4.03 -7.91 -4.92
N CYS A 282 -3.78 -9.13 -4.42
CA CYS A 282 -3.55 -9.41 -3.01
C CYS A 282 -2.10 -9.82 -2.73
N GLY A 283 -1.53 -9.26 -1.66
CA GLY A 283 -0.15 -9.53 -1.26
C GLY A 283 0.87 -8.64 -1.97
N TYR A 284 0.47 -7.45 -2.43
CA TYR A 284 1.49 -6.46 -2.73
C TYR A 284 2.12 -5.98 -1.42
N ASP A 285 3.42 -5.77 -1.43
CA ASP A 285 4.16 -5.24 -0.31
C ASP A 285 5.21 -4.23 -0.77
N GLY A 286 5.68 -3.44 0.18
CA GLY A 286 6.67 -2.41 -0.08
C GLY A 286 7.06 -1.72 1.21
N GLY A 287 7.68 -0.56 1.07
CA GLY A 287 8.19 0.14 2.23
C GLY A 287 8.80 1.47 1.86
N VAL A 288 8.56 2.45 2.71
CA VAL A 288 8.99 3.82 2.49
C VAL A 288 9.67 4.36 3.73
N VAL A 289 10.72 5.13 3.50
CA VAL A 289 11.35 5.95 4.54
C VAL A 289 10.81 7.35 4.39
N TYR A 290 10.09 7.81 5.41
CA TYR A 290 9.64 9.18 5.53
C TYR A 290 10.66 10.02 6.30
N SER A 291 10.84 11.26 5.87
CA SER A 291 11.74 12.24 6.50
C SER A 291 11.03 13.59 6.65
N ARG A 292 11.39 14.34 7.69
CA ARG A 292 10.95 15.74 7.88
C ARG A 292 11.60 16.72 6.90
N THR A 293 12.62 16.28 6.16
CA THR A 293 13.28 17.06 5.12
C THR A 293 13.39 16.25 3.82
N PRO A 294 13.32 16.89 2.65
CA PRO A 294 13.52 16.21 1.36
C PRO A 294 14.92 15.61 1.22
N GLU A 295 15.90 16.18 1.94
CA GLU A 295 17.28 15.71 2.05
C GLU A 295 17.61 15.51 3.54
N PRO A 296 17.52 14.27 4.06
CA PRO A 296 17.81 13.98 5.47
C PRO A 296 19.31 14.08 5.79
N SER A 297 19.63 14.41 7.04
CA SER A 297 21.01 14.43 7.53
C SER A 297 21.66 13.03 7.49
N GLN A 298 22.99 12.98 7.45
CA GLN A 298 23.70 11.69 7.51
C GLN A 298 23.38 10.90 8.78
N ALA A 299 23.23 11.58 9.92
CA ALA A 299 22.83 10.94 11.17
C ALA A 299 21.43 10.29 11.09
N THR A 300 20.47 10.97 10.45
CA THR A 300 19.14 10.38 10.17
C THR A 300 19.26 9.14 9.28
N ILE A 301 20.10 9.20 8.24
CA ILE A 301 20.33 8.06 7.35
C ILE A 301 20.98 6.88 8.07
N ASP A 302 21.90 7.13 9.00
CA ASP A 302 22.56 6.07 9.78
C ASP A 302 21.58 5.37 10.73
N ASP A 303 20.69 6.13 11.38
CA ASP A 303 19.61 5.56 12.20
C ASP A 303 18.64 4.73 11.35
N VAL A 304 18.27 5.21 10.15
CA VAL A 304 17.42 4.48 9.21
C VAL A 304 18.07 3.17 8.77
N ARG A 305 19.38 3.19 8.45
CA ARG A 305 20.13 1.98 8.09
C ARG A 305 20.09 0.95 9.19
N GLU A 306 20.30 1.35 10.43
CA GLU A 306 20.30 0.45 11.57
C GLU A 306 18.90 -0.12 11.84
N ALA A 307 17.86 0.70 11.74
CA ALA A 307 16.47 0.25 11.89
C ALA A 307 16.07 -0.75 10.80
N LEU A 308 16.38 -0.46 9.53
CA LEU A 308 16.14 -1.39 8.42
C LEU A 308 16.90 -2.70 8.63
N ARG A 309 18.17 -2.63 9.06
CA ARG A 309 19.00 -3.81 9.35
C ARG A 309 18.37 -4.66 10.46
N CYS A 310 17.88 -4.05 11.53
CA CYS A 310 17.16 -4.75 12.60
C CYS A 310 15.87 -5.42 12.11
N ALA A 311 15.26 -4.88 11.06
CA ALA A 311 14.11 -5.45 10.38
C ALA A 311 14.47 -6.39 9.22
N GLY A 312 15.73 -6.81 9.07
CA GLY A 312 16.15 -7.71 7.97
C GLY A 312 16.03 -7.10 6.57
N LEU A 313 15.93 -5.77 6.48
CA LEU A 313 15.91 -4.98 5.25
C LEU A 313 17.26 -4.27 5.06
N SER A 314 17.48 -3.76 3.84
CA SER A 314 18.65 -2.94 3.53
C SER A 314 18.24 -1.69 2.79
N ILE A 315 18.80 -0.54 3.19
CA ILE A 315 18.58 0.72 2.45
C ILE A 315 19.12 0.61 1.00
N VAL A 316 20.10 -0.26 0.75
CA VAL A 316 20.70 -0.45 -0.58
C VAL A 316 19.75 -1.20 -1.52
N SER A 317 18.81 -1.97 -0.98
CA SER A 317 17.72 -2.56 -1.77
C SER A 317 16.56 -1.60 -2.04
N MET A 318 16.63 -0.37 -1.53
CA MET A 318 15.62 0.67 -1.74
C MET A 318 16.12 1.68 -2.77
N CYS A 319 15.22 2.18 -3.60
CA CYS A 319 15.51 3.29 -4.50
C CYS A 319 15.57 4.60 -3.70
N PRO A 320 16.55 5.48 -3.94
CA PRO A 320 16.50 6.84 -3.46
C PRO A 320 15.39 7.60 -4.21
N VAL A 321 14.65 8.44 -3.49
CA VAL A 321 13.61 9.30 -4.07
C VAL A 321 14.16 10.71 -4.24
N ASP A 322 14.15 11.20 -5.48
CA ASP A 322 14.54 12.56 -5.80
C ASP A 322 13.39 13.54 -5.49
N ASN A 323 13.62 14.41 -4.50
CA ASN A 323 12.70 15.47 -4.11
C ASN A 323 13.18 16.87 -4.52
N ALA A 324 14.18 16.99 -5.41
CA ALA A 324 14.66 18.27 -5.97
C ALA A 324 13.67 18.93 -6.94
N CYS A 325 12.47 18.37 -7.05
CA CYS A 325 11.43 18.85 -7.94
C CYS A 325 11.05 20.28 -7.59
N SER A 326 11.16 21.18 -8.57
CA SER A 326 10.48 22.46 -8.46
C SER A 326 8.99 22.18 -8.20
N LEU A 327 8.37 22.98 -7.32
CA LEU A 327 6.93 23.12 -7.17
C LEU A 327 6.34 23.64 -8.50
N GLN A 328 6.48 22.87 -9.58
CA GLN A 328 5.76 23.08 -10.81
C GLN A 328 4.31 22.81 -10.45
N SER A 329 3.48 23.82 -10.74
CA SER A 329 2.05 23.74 -10.52
C SER A 329 1.51 22.42 -11.06
N PRO A 330 0.55 21.78 -10.36
CA PRO A 330 -0.26 20.73 -10.97
C PRO A 330 -0.70 21.21 -12.34
N LEU A 331 -0.74 20.31 -13.33
CA LEU A 331 -1.43 20.62 -14.58
C LEU A 331 -2.79 21.20 -14.18
N ALA A 332 -3.00 22.49 -14.45
CA ALA A 332 -4.35 22.98 -14.59
C ALA A 332 -4.97 22.08 -15.65
N ASP A 333 -6.02 21.35 -15.30
CA ASP A 333 -6.80 20.50 -16.20
C ASP A 333 -6.94 21.20 -17.55
N ARG A 334 -6.13 20.80 -18.52
CA ARG A 334 -6.27 21.26 -19.89
C ARG A 334 -7.13 20.23 -20.60
N GLN A 335 -8.44 20.44 -20.45
CA GLN A 335 -9.55 20.12 -21.37
C GLN A 335 -9.67 18.69 -21.91
#